data_AF-A0A7K1IY95-F1
#
_entry.id   AF-A0A7K1IY95-F1
#
_cell.length_a   1.000
_cell.length_b   1.000
_cell.length_c   1.000
_cell.angle_alpha   90.00
_cell.angle_beta   90.00
_cell.angle_gamma   90.00
#
_symmetry.space_group_name_H-M   'P 1'
#
loop_
_entity.id
_entity.type
_entity.pdbx_description
1 polymer ?
#
loop_
_entity_poly.entity_id
_entity_poly.type
_entity_poly.pdbx_seq_one_letter_code
_entity_poly.pdbx_strand_id
1 'polypeptide(L)'
;MPEILEVEMYRRAAESVVGRTVRSFATNDALVVKDGSQIQTLVGSCVREVGRHGKLMTIHLDHGSIDLHFGMAGRIIVDGRSPIDELVYGASSNDRWIRFGMQFDEGFLAITDPRRFARVSTSQKMSALGPDAFSEGLFDLVQPRLPVKGSIKGVLLNQQVIAGLGNMLVDEILSRGKVDPRRDISMLSGSAIRKLFSAVVVILPELLERGGSHMGDLAADLRVPGSRCPYDAHELARDTVAGRTTYWCPHHQK
;
A
#
# COMPACT_ATOMS: atom_id res chain seq x y z
N MET A 1 4.12 -7.02 -1.80
CA MET A 1 4.47 -5.60 -1.61
C MET A 1 3.37 -5.00 -0.77
N PRO A 2 3.66 -4.32 0.35
CA PRO A 2 2.64 -3.59 1.08
C PRO A 2 1.89 -2.62 0.16
N GLU A 3 0.59 -2.83 0.02
CA GLU A 3 -0.34 -1.92 -0.65
C GLU A 3 -1.13 -1.14 0.41
N ILE A 4 -2.19 -0.43 0.02
CA ILE A 4 -2.97 0.39 0.97
C ILE A 4 -3.50 -0.42 2.15
N LEU A 5 -3.87 -1.69 1.94
CA LEU A 5 -4.42 -2.55 2.98
C LEU A 5 -3.38 -2.92 4.03
N GLU A 6 -2.18 -3.32 3.61
CA GLU A 6 -1.11 -3.64 4.56
C GLU A 6 -0.64 -2.40 5.32
N VAL A 7 -0.56 -1.25 4.65
CA VAL A 7 -0.20 0.00 5.33
C VAL A 7 -1.31 0.45 6.30
N GLU A 8 -2.58 0.19 6.00
CA GLU A 8 -3.68 0.43 6.96
C GLU A 8 -3.59 -0.50 8.17
N MET A 9 -3.24 -1.78 7.98
CA MET A 9 -2.97 -2.70 9.11
C MET A 9 -1.78 -2.22 9.96
N TYR A 10 -0.72 -1.70 9.33
CA TYR A 10 0.42 -1.11 10.04
C TYR A 10 0.03 0.15 10.82
N ARG A 11 -0.77 1.02 10.21
CA ARG A 11 -1.29 2.24 10.85
C ARG A 11 -2.08 1.89 12.11
N ARG A 12 -3.02 0.95 12.02
CA ARG A 12 -3.83 0.44 13.17
C ARG A 12 -2.95 -0.14 14.27
N ALA A 13 -1.96 -0.96 13.94
CA ALA A 13 -1.03 -1.51 14.94
C ALA A 13 -0.25 -0.40 15.67
N ALA A 14 0.17 0.63 14.93
CA ALA A 14 0.91 1.77 15.49
C ALA A 14 0.03 2.75 16.29
N GLU A 15 -1.30 2.68 16.25
CA GLU A 15 -2.16 3.50 17.13
C GLU A 15 -1.85 3.24 18.61
N SER A 16 -1.39 2.03 18.95
CA SER A 16 -1.00 1.67 20.32
C SER A 16 0.19 2.47 20.89
N VAL A 17 0.94 3.19 20.05
CA VAL A 17 2.04 4.07 20.49
C VAL A 17 1.63 5.52 20.65
N VAL A 18 0.38 5.89 20.35
CA VAL A 18 -0.14 7.24 20.58
C VAL A 18 -0.11 7.54 22.09
N GLY A 19 0.34 8.76 22.45
CA GLY A 19 0.55 9.19 23.82
C GLY A 19 1.92 8.83 24.40
N ARG A 20 2.69 7.93 23.76
CA ARG A 20 4.03 7.55 24.22
C ARG A 20 5.08 8.61 23.85
N THR A 21 6.10 8.76 24.69
CA THR A 21 7.17 9.75 24.49
C THR A 21 8.41 9.09 23.91
N VAL A 22 8.97 9.65 22.83
CA VAL A 22 10.17 9.09 22.19
C VAL A 22 11.40 9.31 23.08
N ARG A 23 12.14 8.24 23.37
CA ARG A 23 13.41 8.26 24.11
C ARG A 23 14.63 8.25 23.21
N SER A 24 14.58 7.54 22.09
CA SER A 24 15.68 7.50 21.11
C SER A 24 15.22 6.96 19.76
N PHE A 25 15.98 7.29 18.71
CA PHE A 25 15.81 6.70 17.39
C PHE A 25 17.04 5.88 16.96
N ALA A 26 16.79 4.78 16.27
CA ALA A 26 17.81 4.03 15.53
C ALA A 26 17.72 4.40 14.04
N THR A 27 18.70 5.17 13.53
CA THR A 27 18.67 5.78 12.19
C THR A 27 19.88 5.41 11.32
N ASN A 28 20.54 4.29 11.61
CA ASN A 28 21.87 3.98 11.09
C ASN A 28 21.90 3.57 9.60
N ASP A 29 20.76 3.18 9.01
CA ASP A 29 20.70 2.81 7.59
C ASP A 29 20.39 4.02 6.70
N ALA A 30 21.44 4.70 6.21
CA ALA A 30 21.34 5.89 5.37
C ALA A 30 20.70 5.66 3.98
N LEU A 31 20.52 4.40 3.54
CA LEU A 31 19.77 4.10 2.33
C LEU A 31 18.26 4.22 2.57
N VAL A 32 17.82 3.83 3.77
CA VAL A 32 16.42 3.84 4.18
C VAL A 32 16.05 5.17 4.84
N VAL A 33 16.87 5.67 5.75
CA VAL A 33 16.64 6.90 6.52
C VAL A 33 17.36 8.06 5.86
N LYS A 34 16.60 9.04 5.34
CA LYS A 34 17.17 10.21 4.63
C LYS A 34 17.44 11.39 5.55
N ASP A 35 16.52 11.68 6.46
CA ASP A 35 16.55 12.86 7.33
C ASP A 35 17.00 12.49 8.75
N GLY A 36 18.05 11.65 8.86
CA GLY A 36 18.45 11.04 10.13
C GLY A 36 18.74 12.05 11.23
N SER A 37 19.47 13.12 10.94
CA SER A 37 19.79 14.16 11.93
C SER A 37 18.56 14.95 12.37
N GLN A 38 17.64 15.25 11.45
CA GLN A 38 16.37 15.92 11.76
C GLN A 38 15.46 15.01 12.59
N ILE A 39 15.41 13.71 12.28
CA ILE A 39 14.63 12.74 13.08
C ILE A 39 15.15 12.71 14.52
N GLN A 40 16.48 12.73 14.71
CA GLN A 40 17.08 12.73 16.05
C GLN A 40 16.70 13.98 16.88
N THR A 41 16.32 15.11 16.27
CA THR A 41 15.85 16.29 17.03
C THR A 41 14.46 16.10 17.61
N LEU A 42 13.73 15.04 17.24
CA LEU A 42 12.38 14.75 17.73
C LEU A 42 12.38 13.93 19.03
N VAL A 43 13.56 13.57 19.56
CA VAL A 43 13.68 12.89 20.87
C VAL A 43 13.01 13.75 21.95
N GLY A 44 12.23 13.11 22.82
CA GLY A 44 11.42 13.76 23.84
C GLY A 44 10.03 14.18 23.38
N SER A 45 9.71 14.08 22.08
CA SER A 45 8.37 14.39 21.58
C SER A 45 7.37 13.26 21.88
N CYS A 46 6.12 13.61 22.21
CA CYS A 46 5.03 12.66 22.34
C CYS A 46 4.39 12.37 20.98
N VAL A 47 4.01 11.10 20.75
CA VAL A 47 3.20 10.70 19.58
C VAL A 47 1.77 11.20 19.75
N ARG A 48 1.28 11.99 18.80
CA ARG A 48 -0.07 12.56 18.82
C ARG A 48 -1.06 11.79 17.98
N GLU A 49 -0.63 11.35 16.80
CA GLU A 49 -1.51 10.70 15.84
C GLU A 49 -0.70 9.80 14.90
N VAL A 50 -1.35 8.76 14.38
CA VAL A 50 -0.82 7.94 13.30
C VAL A 50 -1.78 7.99 12.11
N GLY A 51 -1.35 8.70 11.07
CA GLY A 51 -2.09 8.88 9.82
C GLY A 51 -1.59 7.96 8.71
N ARG A 52 -2.35 7.92 7.61
CA ARG A 52 -1.99 7.23 6.38
C ARG A 52 -2.60 7.93 5.17
N HIS A 53 -1.84 8.05 4.09
CA HIS A 53 -2.32 8.46 2.77
C HIS A 53 -1.72 7.57 1.68
N GLY A 54 -2.56 6.83 0.97
CA GLY A 54 -2.14 5.72 0.12
C GLY A 54 -1.24 4.73 0.85
N LYS A 55 -0.01 4.55 0.35
CA LYS A 55 1.01 3.66 0.92
C LYS A 55 2.00 4.39 1.85
N LEU A 56 1.72 5.65 2.15
CA LEU A 56 2.50 6.45 3.07
C LEU A 56 1.81 6.43 4.44
N MET A 57 2.54 6.07 5.48
CA MET A 57 2.10 6.19 6.87
C MET A 57 2.87 7.35 7.51
N THR A 58 2.21 8.16 8.31
CA THR A 58 2.84 9.31 8.98
C THR A 58 2.58 9.22 10.48
N ILE A 59 3.66 9.32 11.28
CA ILE A 59 3.58 9.42 12.73
C ILE A 59 3.74 10.89 13.09
N HIS A 60 2.68 11.51 13.61
CA HIS A 60 2.67 12.88 14.06
C HIS A 60 3.15 12.96 15.51
N LEU A 61 4.10 13.86 15.75
CA LEU A 61 4.73 14.10 17.05
C LEU A 61 4.49 15.58 17.44
N ASP A 62 4.73 15.93 18.70
CA ASP A 62 4.62 17.32 19.18
C ASP A 62 5.36 18.35 18.31
N HIS A 63 6.55 17.99 17.84
CA HIS A 63 7.48 18.90 17.20
C HIS A 63 7.86 18.47 15.79
N GLY A 64 7.00 17.70 15.11
CA GLY A 64 7.23 17.29 13.74
C GLY A 64 6.45 16.04 13.36
N SER A 65 6.88 15.39 12.29
CA SER A 65 6.31 14.11 11.86
C SER A 65 7.37 13.25 11.19
N ILE A 66 7.12 11.94 11.17
CA ILE A 66 7.96 10.97 10.49
C ILE A 66 7.10 10.22 9.49
N ASP A 67 7.52 10.28 8.24
CA ASP A 67 6.90 9.62 7.10
C ASP A 67 7.58 8.27 6.84
N LEU A 68 6.75 7.23 6.68
CA LEU A 68 7.16 5.85 6.53
C LEU A 68 6.55 5.28 5.25
N HIS A 69 7.41 4.90 4.30
CA HIS A 69 7.02 4.12 3.12
C HIS A 69 7.69 2.74 3.19
N PHE A 70 6.92 1.66 3.12
CA PHE A 70 7.40 0.31 3.41
C PHE A 70 8.07 -0.41 2.23
N GLY A 71 8.12 0.22 1.05
CA GLY A 71 8.75 -0.37 -0.12
C GLY A 71 8.07 -1.68 -0.54
N MET A 72 8.85 -2.72 -0.85
CA MET A 72 8.30 -4.01 -1.32
C MET A 72 8.17 -5.09 -0.24
N ALA A 73 8.99 -5.03 0.81
CA ALA A 73 9.08 -6.09 1.82
C ALA A 73 9.15 -5.51 3.25
N GLY A 74 8.93 -4.20 3.40
CA GLY A 74 8.95 -3.54 4.70
C GLY A 74 7.76 -3.96 5.56
N ARG A 75 8.02 -4.14 6.84
CA ARG A 75 6.99 -4.39 7.86
C ARG A 75 7.25 -3.54 9.09
N ILE A 76 6.17 -3.18 9.76
CA ILE A 76 6.23 -2.60 11.09
C ILE A 76 6.28 -3.70 12.15
N ILE A 77 7.04 -3.44 13.21
CA ILE A 77 7.00 -4.18 14.47
C ILE A 77 6.62 -3.16 15.53
N VAL A 78 5.61 -3.47 16.34
CA VAL A 78 5.21 -2.68 17.51
C VAL A 78 5.23 -3.61 18.70
N ASP A 79 6.04 -3.31 19.70
CA ASP A 79 6.19 -4.10 20.93
C ASP A 79 6.43 -5.60 20.67
N GLY A 80 7.30 -5.89 19.70
CA GLY A 80 7.67 -7.26 19.31
C GLY A 80 6.64 -7.98 18.44
N ARG A 81 5.54 -7.34 18.06
CA ARG A 81 4.48 -7.93 17.22
C ARG A 81 4.40 -7.23 15.86
N SER A 82 4.12 -7.98 14.81
CA SER A 82 3.75 -7.42 13.51
C SER A 82 2.32 -7.84 13.20
N PRO A 83 1.47 -6.97 12.64
CA PRO A 83 0.14 -7.37 12.20
C PRO A 83 0.17 -8.29 10.97
N ILE A 84 1.34 -8.45 10.34
CA ILE A 84 1.55 -9.33 9.18
C ILE A 84 2.78 -10.19 9.41
N ASP A 85 2.55 -11.49 9.59
CA ASP A 85 3.61 -12.48 9.84
C ASP A 85 4.48 -12.70 8.60
N GLU A 86 3.88 -12.76 7.41
CA GLU A 86 4.57 -12.93 6.14
C GLU A 86 3.96 -12.06 5.03
N LEU A 87 4.83 -11.46 4.21
CA LEU A 87 4.42 -10.86 2.95
C LEU A 87 4.75 -11.87 1.83
N VAL A 88 3.94 -11.93 0.78
CA VAL A 88 4.14 -12.83 -0.39
C VAL A 88 5.57 -12.76 -0.98
N TYR A 89 6.29 -11.65 -0.78
CA TYR A 89 7.68 -11.46 -1.22
C TYR A 89 8.65 -11.08 -0.07
N GLY A 90 8.27 -11.34 1.18
CA GLY A 90 9.05 -11.06 2.39
C GLY A 90 9.64 -12.33 3.00
N ALA A 91 10.57 -12.17 3.95
CA ALA A 91 11.13 -13.26 4.75
C ALA A 91 10.77 -13.07 6.24
N SER A 92 10.80 -14.14 7.05
CA SER A 92 10.54 -14.12 8.51
C SER A 92 11.44 -13.10 9.25
N SER A 93 10.91 -12.30 10.18
CA SER A 93 11.67 -11.18 10.77
C SER A 93 12.98 -11.63 11.42
N ASN A 94 14.05 -10.87 11.16
CA ASN A 94 15.37 -11.05 11.77
C ASN A 94 15.89 -9.64 12.11
N ASP A 95 16.43 -9.46 13.32
CA ASP A 95 16.88 -8.16 13.82
C ASP A 95 17.91 -7.49 12.90
N ARG A 96 18.69 -8.27 12.14
CA ARG A 96 19.64 -7.75 11.13
C ARG A 96 18.96 -6.94 10.01
N TRP A 97 17.65 -7.08 9.86
CA TRP A 97 16.83 -6.37 8.87
C TRP A 97 16.11 -5.17 9.45
N ILE A 98 16.26 -4.86 10.74
CA ILE A 98 15.79 -3.60 11.31
C ILE A 98 16.55 -2.45 10.64
N ARG A 99 15.82 -1.51 10.05
CA ARG A 99 16.37 -0.35 9.31
C ARG A 99 16.06 0.99 9.97
N PHE A 100 15.04 1.01 10.80
CA PHE A 100 14.61 2.17 11.56
C PHE A 100 13.97 1.71 12.87
N GLY A 101 14.15 2.46 13.94
CA GLY A 101 13.55 2.17 15.24
C GLY A 101 13.23 3.43 16.04
N MET A 102 12.17 3.35 16.82
CA MET A 102 11.72 4.34 17.80
C MET A 102 11.60 3.63 19.14
N GLN A 103 12.43 4.01 20.09
CA GLN A 103 12.30 3.58 21.48
C GLN A 103 11.43 4.61 22.20
N PHE A 104 10.37 4.15 22.86
CA PHE A 104 9.53 5.03 23.68
C PHE A 104 9.86 4.85 25.17
N ASP A 105 9.22 5.66 26.01
CA ASP A 105 9.16 5.46 27.45
C ASP A 105 8.53 4.12 27.84
N GLU A 106 7.58 3.63 27.04
CA GLU A 106 7.03 2.29 27.11
C GLU A 106 7.10 1.61 25.74
N GLY A 107 7.85 0.51 25.62
CA GLY A 107 7.88 -0.29 24.39
C GLY A 107 8.60 0.38 23.21
N PHE A 108 8.39 -0.14 22.00
CA PHE A 108 9.11 0.29 20.80
C PHE A 108 8.32 0.08 19.51
N LEU A 109 8.74 0.79 18.46
CA LEU A 109 8.33 0.59 17.07
C LEU A 109 9.58 0.42 16.21
N ALA A 110 9.59 -0.55 15.30
CA ALA A 110 10.67 -0.75 14.35
C ALA A 110 10.15 -1.03 12.94
N ILE A 111 10.98 -0.72 11.93
CA ILE A 111 10.77 -1.15 10.56
C ILE A 111 11.81 -2.21 10.21
N THR A 112 11.33 -3.38 9.80
CA THR A 112 12.18 -4.38 9.15
C THR A 112 12.03 -4.26 7.65
N ASP A 113 13.15 -4.25 6.93
CA ASP A 113 13.15 -4.30 5.47
C ASP A 113 14.43 -4.98 4.95
N PRO A 114 14.33 -6.25 4.53
CA PRO A 114 15.48 -6.98 4.01
C PRO A 114 16.01 -6.38 2.70
N ARG A 115 15.18 -5.66 1.93
CA ARG A 115 15.52 -5.16 0.58
C ARG A 115 15.99 -3.71 0.56
N ARG A 116 15.91 -2.99 1.68
CA ARG A 116 16.28 -1.55 1.82
C ARG A 116 15.58 -0.64 0.80
N PHE A 117 14.33 -0.95 0.48
CA PHE A 117 13.42 -0.14 -0.33
C PHE A 117 12.41 0.67 0.48
N ALA A 118 12.31 0.41 1.77
CA ALA A 118 11.60 1.29 2.70
C ALA A 118 12.28 2.67 2.72
N ARG A 119 11.51 3.71 3.02
CA ARG A 119 11.98 5.07 3.16
C ARG A 119 11.41 5.69 4.43
N VAL A 120 12.29 6.37 5.16
CA VAL A 120 11.97 7.13 6.38
C VAL A 120 12.51 8.54 6.21
N SER A 121 11.64 9.53 6.40
CA SER A 121 11.95 10.96 6.23
C SER A 121 11.02 11.81 7.08
N THR A 122 11.31 13.11 7.21
CA THR A 122 10.43 14.10 7.86
C THR A 122 9.79 15.06 6.85
N SER A 123 9.90 14.74 5.55
CA SER A 123 9.68 15.69 4.46
C SER A 123 9.00 15.06 3.23
N GLN A 124 8.35 13.90 3.38
CA GLN A 124 7.77 13.22 2.23
C GLN A 124 6.53 13.98 1.73
N LYS A 125 6.61 14.49 0.50
CA LYS A 125 5.57 15.34 -0.07
C LYS A 125 4.31 14.53 -0.41
N MET A 126 3.34 14.51 0.51
CA MET A 126 1.97 14.05 0.26
C MET A 126 1.31 14.76 -0.93
N SER A 127 1.71 16.00 -1.22
CA SER A 127 1.14 16.82 -2.31
C SER A 127 1.34 16.24 -3.71
N ALA A 128 2.23 15.26 -3.87
CA ALA A 128 2.42 14.55 -5.14
C ALA A 128 1.46 13.36 -5.33
N LEU A 129 0.64 13.02 -4.34
CA LEU A 129 -0.29 11.89 -4.38
C LEU A 129 -1.70 12.35 -4.78
N GLY A 130 -2.41 11.46 -5.48
CA GLY A 130 -3.83 11.60 -5.75
C GLY A 130 -4.68 11.37 -4.48
N PRO A 131 -6.02 11.40 -4.62
CA PRO A 131 -6.95 11.03 -3.55
C PRO A 131 -6.63 9.66 -2.97
N ASP A 132 -6.87 9.49 -1.67
CA ASP A 132 -6.73 8.21 -0.99
C ASP A 132 -7.79 7.22 -1.49
N ALA A 133 -7.43 5.97 -1.75
CA ALA A 133 -8.39 4.99 -2.27
C ALA A 133 -9.51 4.62 -1.27
N PHE A 134 -9.37 4.94 0.03
CA PHE A 134 -10.45 4.83 1.01
C PHE A 134 -11.34 6.09 1.11
N SER A 135 -11.05 7.16 0.36
CA SER A 135 -11.84 8.40 0.46
C SER A 135 -13.30 8.18 0.05
N GLU A 136 -14.21 8.75 0.83
CA GLU A 136 -15.61 8.91 0.43
C GLU A 136 -15.71 9.77 -0.84
N GLY A 137 -16.67 9.48 -1.71
CA GLY A 137 -16.81 10.20 -2.98
C GLY A 137 -15.63 10.00 -3.94
N LEU A 138 -14.88 8.89 -3.80
CA LEU A 138 -13.65 8.61 -4.55
C LEU A 138 -13.73 8.96 -6.03
N PHE A 139 -14.81 8.60 -6.73
CA PHE A 139 -14.94 8.88 -8.16
C PHE A 139 -14.86 10.38 -8.48
N ASP A 140 -15.57 11.22 -7.72
CA ASP A 140 -15.61 12.66 -8.00
C ASP A 140 -14.24 13.30 -7.68
N LEU A 141 -13.47 12.72 -6.75
CA LEU A 141 -12.09 13.13 -6.46
C LEU A 141 -11.10 12.70 -7.55
N VAL A 142 -11.27 11.51 -8.14
CA VAL A 142 -10.34 11.00 -9.17
C VAL A 142 -10.68 11.48 -10.58
N GLN A 143 -11.95 11.78 -10.87
CA GLN A 143 -12.42 12.13 -12.22
C GLN A 143 -11.61 13.28 -12.86
N PRO A 144 -11.28 14.38 -12.15
CA PRO A 144 -10.49 15.48 -12.72
C PRO A 144 -9.02 15.12 -13.01
N ARG A 145 -8.55 13.98 -12.50
CA ARG A 145 -7.17 13.50 -12.63
C ARG A 145 -7.02 12.40 -13.67
N LEU A 146 -8.12 11.92 -14.26
CA LEU A 146 -8.07 10.84 -15.24
C LEU A 146 -7.34 11.29 -16.51
N PRO A 147 -6.39 10.50 -17.02
CA PRO A 147 -5.73 10.81 -18.27
C PRO A 147 -6.66 10.55 -19.46
N VAL A 148 -6.37 11.18 -20.59
CA VAL A 148 -7.15 11.00 -21.84
C VAL A 148 -6.95 9.60 -22.44
N LYS A 149 -5.77 9.00 -22.25
CA LYS A 149 -5.39 7.68 -22.79
C LYS A 149 -4.56 6.89 -21.79
N GLY A 150 -4.43 5.59 -22.04
CA GLY A 150 -3.63 4.66 -21.25
C GLY A 150 -4.46 3.46 -20.80
N SER A 151 -3.80 2.32 -20.63
CA SER A 151 -4.43 1.10 -20.10
C SER A 151 -5.06 1.39 -18.73
N ILE A 152 -6.27 0.88 -18.48
CA ILE A 152 -6.99 1.08 -17.22
C ILE A 152 -6.19 0.58 -16.00
N LYS A 153 -5.42 -0.52 -16.16
CA LYS A 153 -4.47 -0.97 -15.13
C LYS A 153 -3.41 0.08 -14.81
N GLY A 154 -2.82 0.69 -15.84
CA GLY A 154 -1.85 1.78 -15.67
C GLY A 154 -2.44 2.99 -14.96
N VAL A 155 -3.71 3.33 -15.25
CA VAL A 155 -4.41 4.44 -14.57
C VAL A 155 -4.60 4.14 -13.08
N LEU A 156 -5.09 2.94 -12.73
CA LEU A 156 -5.29 2.55 -11.33
C LEU A 156 -3.99 2.40 -10.54
N LEU A 157 -2.87 2.08 -11.21
CA LEU A 157 -1.54 2.02 -10.59
C LEU A 157 -0.91 3.41 -10.39
N ASN A 158 -1.41 4.44 -11.06
CA ASN A 158 -0.84 5.77 -10.99
C ASN A 158 -1.18 6.44 -9.65
N GLN A 159 -0.18 6.56 -8.78
CA GLN A 159 -0.34 7.14 -7.45
C GLN A 159 -0.73 8.64 -7.46
N GLN A 160 -0.59 9.35 -8.59
CA GLN A 160 -1.09 10.72 -8.77
C GLN A 160 -2.58 10.78 -9.12
N VAL A 161 -3.13 9.69 -9.68
CA VAL A 161 -4.55 9.57 -10.00
C VAL A 161 -5.31 9.05 -8.79
N ILE A 162 -4.81 7.97 -8.17
CA ILE A 162 -5.39 7.33 -6.98
C ILE A 162 -4.26 6.74 -6.14
N ALA A 163 -4.16 7.16 -4.88
CA ALA A 163 -3.10 6.75 -3.99
C ALA A 163 -3.47 5.45 -3.28
N GLY A 164 -2.52 4.51 -3.20
CA GLY A 164 -2.65 3.31 -2.37
C GLY A 164 -2.79 1.99 -3.13
N LEU A 165 -3.36 2.00 -4.34
CA LEU A 165 -3.52 0.78 -5.11
C LEU A 165 -2.17 0.26 -5.61
N GLY A 166 -1.92 -1.03 -5.46
CA GLY A 166 -0.75 -1.72 -6.01
C GLY A 166 -1.16 -2.83 -6.98
N ASN A 167 -0.21 -3.70 -7.32
CA ASN A 167 -0.39 -4.61 -8.44
C ASN A 167 -1.46 -5.67 -8.17
N MET A 168 -1.51 -6.21 -6.96
CA MET A 168 -2.45 -7.28 -6.65
C MET A 168 -3.87 -6.74 -6.54
N LEU A 169 -4.05 -5.60 -5.85
CA LEU A 169 -5.36 -4.97 -5.75
C LEU A 169 -5.90 -4.55 -7.11
N VAL A 170 -5.06 -4.00 -8.00
CA VAL A 170 -5.52 -3.58 -9.33
C VAL A 170 -5.97 -4.78 -10.16
N ASP A 171 -5.25 -5.90 -10.13
CA ASP A 171 -5.68 -7.13 -10.80
C ASP A 171 -7.03 -7.62 -10.24
N GLU A 172 -7.18 -7.63 -8.91
CA GLU A 172 -8.41 -8.04 -8.23
C GLU A 172 -9.60 -7.14 -8.58
N ILE A 173 -9.42 -5.82 -8.52
CA ILE A 173 -10.43 -4.81 -8.86
C ILE A 173 -10.88 -4.98 -10.31
N LEU A 174 -9.94 -5.16 -11.24
CA LEU A 174 -10.27 -5.32 -12.66
C LEU A 174 -10.94 -6.66 -12.95
N SER A 175 -10.57 -7.72 -12.22
CA SER A 175 -11.19 -9.03 -12.33
C SER A 175 -12.64 -9.00 -11.85
N ARG A 176 -12.90 -8.47 -10.64
CA ARG A 176 -14.25 -8.27 -10.12
C ARG A 176 -15.08 -7.32 -10.99
N GLY A 177 -14.43 -6.28 -11.52
CA GLY A 177 -15.03 -5.31 -12.45
C GLY A 177 -15.26 -5.84 -13.87
N LYS A 178 -14.76 -7.04 -14.21
CA LYS A 178 -14.85 -7.65 -15.55
C LYS A 178 -14.24 -6.80 -16.66
N VAL A 179 -13.18 -6.05 -16.35
CA VAL A 179 -12.53 -5.14 -17.30
C VAL A 179 -11.18 -5.70 -17.74
N ASP A 180 -10.93 -5.77 -19.04
CA ASP A 180 -9.60 -6.13 -19.57
C ASP A 180 -8.56 -5.10 -19.07
N PRO A 181 -7.48 -5.53 -18.37
CA PRO A 181 -6.49 -4.62 -17.81
C PRO A 181 -5.77 -3.76 -18.84
N ARG A 182 -5.73 -4.20 -20.10
CA ARG A 182 -5.06 -3.55 -21.23
C ARG A 182 -5.96 -2.51 -21.90
N ARG A 183 -7.28 -2.56 -21.64
CA ARG A 183 -8.27 -1.67 -22.24
C ARG A 183 -7.87 -0.22 -22.02
N ASP A 184 -7.81 0.56 -23.10
CA ASP A 184 -7.54 1.98 -23.00
C ASP A 184 -8.72 2.70 -22.33
N ILE A 185 -8.44 3.59 -21.38
CA ILE A 185 -9.47 4.32 -20.65
C ILE A 185 -10.40 5.14 -21.56
N SER A 186 -9.93 5.61 -22.72
CA SER A 186 -10.76 6.32 -23.70
C SER A 186 -11.83 5.45 -24.35
N MET A 187 -11.70 4.13 -24.26
CA MET A 187 -12.70 3.17 -24.76
C MET A 187 -13.75 2.81 -23.70
N LEU A 188 -13.58 3.25 -22.45
CA LEU A 188 -14.54 3.03 -21.38
C LEU A 188 -15.53 4.20 -21.32
N SER A 189 -16.82 3.89 -21.21
CA SER A 189 -17.82 4.92 -20.95
C SER A 189 -17.61 5.52 -19.55
N GLY A 190 -18.01 6.78 -19.35
CA GLY A 190 -17.93 7.43 -18.04
C GLY A 190 -18.66 6.67 -16.94
N SER A 191 -19.76 5.96 -17.27
CA SER A 191 -20.48 5.10 -16.33
C SER A 191 -19.71 3.82 -15.98
N ALA A 192 -18.99 3.23 -16.94
CA ALA A 192 -18.10 2.09 -16.67
C ALA A 192 -16.94 2.50 -15.76
N ILE A 193 -16.33 3.66 -16.00
CA ILE A 193 -15.27 4.20 -15.15
C ILE A 193 -15.82 4.47 -13.74
N ARG A 194 -16.99 5.11 -13.61
CA ARG A 194 -17.64 5.34 -12.30
C ARG A 194 -17.91 4.05 -11.54
N LYS A 195 -18.42 3.02 -12.22
CA LYS A 195 -18.65 1.70 -11.61
C LYS A 195 -17.35 1.08 -11.11
N LEU A 196 -16.27 1.17 -11.89
CA LEU A 196 -14.96 0.62 -11.50
C LEU A 196 -14.42 1.30 -10.23
N PHE A 197 -14.44 2.64 -10.16
CA PHE A 197 -13.99 3.35 -8.96
C PHE A 197 -14.93 3.16 -7.77
N SER A 198 -16.24 2.97 -8.00
CA SER A 198 -17.17 2.61 -6.93
C SER A 198 -16.87 1.21 -6.38
N ALA A 199 -16.44 0.27 -7.23
CA ALA A 199 -16.05 -1.06 -6.79
C ALA A 199 -14.80 -1.03 -5.89
N VAL A 200 -13.86 -0.10 -6.10
CA VAL A 200 -12.70 0.09 -5.21
C VAL A 200 -13.15 0.34 -3.77
N VAL A 201 -14.13 1.23 -3.58
CA VAL A 201 -14.65 1.60 -2.25
C VAL A 201 -15.28 0.40 -1.52
N VAL A 202 -15.81 -0.58 -2.27
CA VAL A 202 -16.41 -1.80 -1.71
C VAL A 202 -15.36 -2.90 -1.48
N ILE A 203 -14.45 -3.08 -2.42
CA ILE A 203 -13.46 -4.17 -2.40
C ILE A 203 -12.41 -3.95 -1.31
N LEU A 204 -11.96 -2.71 -1.09
CA LEU A 204 -10.88 -2.46 -0.12
C LEU A 204 -11.26 -2.83 1.33
N PRO A 205 -12.41 -2.41 1.89
CA PRO A 205 -12.84 -2.85 3.22
C PRO A 205 -12.97 -4.37 3.32
N GLU A 206 -13.58 -5.02 2.33
CA GLU A 206 -13.75 -6.48 2.30
C GLU A 206 -12.39 -7.20 2.35
N LEU A 207 -11.44 -6.82 1.50
CA LEU A 207 -10.11 -7.43 1.49
C LEU A 207 -9.31 -7.12 2.76
N LEU A 208 -9.55 -5.96 3.38
CA LEU A 208 -8.95 -5.63 4.67
C LEU A 208 -9.43 -6.60 5.75
N GLU A 209 -10.73 -6.89 5.79
CA GLU A 209 -11.32 -7.88 6.70
C GLU A 209 -10.80 -9.29 6.44
N ARG A 210 -10.54 -9.64 5.17
CA ARG A 210 -9.94 -10.92 4.77
C ARG A 210 -8.44 -11.02 5.11
N GLY A 211 -7.79 -9.94 5.55
CA GLY A 211 -6.37 -9.95 5.95
C GLY A 211 -5.38 -9.40 4.92
N GLY A 212 -5.86 -8.72 3.88
CA GLY A 212 -5.02 -7.91 2.99
C GLY A 212 -5.14 -8.20 1.50
N SER A 213 -4.27 -7.55 0.72
CA SER A 213 -4.31 -7.53 -0.75
C SER A 213 -4.09 -8.88 -1.42
N HIS A 214 -3.50 -9.84 -0.70
CA HIS A 214 -3.22 -11.19 -1.17
C HIS A 214 -4.39 -12.17 -0.96
N MET A 215 -5.46 -11.72 -0.28
CA MET A 215 -6.63 -12.52 0.11
C MET A 215 -7.84 -12.28 -0.81
N GLY A 216 -7.60 -11.72 -2.00
CA GLY A 216 -8.59 -11.58 -3.06
C GLY A 216 -8.92 -12.90 -3.74
N ASP A 217 -9.88 -12.88 -4.65
CA ASP A 217 -10.31 -14.09 -5.37
C ASP A 217 -9.24 -14.49 -6.42
N LEU A 218 -8.50 -13.53 -6.97
CA LEU A 218 -7.21 -13.76 -7.65
C LEU A 218 -6.05 -13.82 -6.65
N ALA A 219 -6.19 -14.75 -5.70
CA ALA A 219 -5.24 -15.01 -4.62
C ALA A 219 -3.82 -15.32 -5.13
N ALA A 220 -2.85 -15.24 -4.21
CA ALA A 220 -1.44 -15.39 -4.56
C ALA A 220 -1.09 -16.75 -5.17
N ASP A 221 -1.77 -17.82 -4.76
CA ASP A 221 -1.63 -19.18 -5.27
C ASP A 221 -2.09 -19.33 -6.72
N LEU A 222 -3.10 -18.57 -7.14
CA LEU A 222 -3.56 -18.55 -8.53
C LEU A 222 -2.59 -17.81 -9.47
N ARG A 223 -1.58 -17.10 -8.96
CA ARG A 223 -0.61 -16.34 -9.77
C ARG A 223 0.53 -17.20 -10.30
N VAL A 224 0.20 -18.37 -10.84
CA VAL A 224 1.13 -19.30 -11.50
C VAL A 224 0.60 -19.69 -12.89
N PRO A 225 1.47 -20.06 -13.84
CA PRO A 225 1.03 -20.52 -15.16
C PRO A 225 0.07 -21.72 -15.07
N GLY A 226 -0.98 -21.73 -15.89
CA GLY A 226 -1.98 -22.80 -15.93
C GLY A 226 -3.11 -22.70 -14.88
N SER A 227 -3.08 -21.70 -14.00
CA SER A 227 -4.16 -21.45 -13.05
C SER A 227 -5.48 -21.11 -13.74
N ARG A 228 -6.60 -21.44 -13.07
CA ARG A 228 -7.95 -21.19 -13.58
C ARG A 228 -8.59 -20.00 -12.89
N CYS A 229 -9.38 -19.27 -13.66
CA CYS A 229 -10.17 -18.15 -13.20
C CYS A 229 -11.18 -18.61 -12.13
N PRO A 230 -11.28 -17.92 -10.99
CA PRO A 230 -12.20 -18.31 -9.91
C PRO A 230 -13.67 -18.11 -10.27
N TYR A 231 -13.98 -17.37 -11.34
CA TYR A 231 -15.34 -17.05 -11.75
C TYR A 231 -15.91 -17.97 -12.84
N ASP A 232 -15.07 -18.45 -13.75
CA ASP A 232 -15.51 -19.19 -14.94
C ASP A 232 -14.61 -20.38 -15.32
N ALA A 233 -13.60 -20.68 -14.50
CA ALA A 233 -12.65 -21.77 -14.67
C ALA A 233 -11.82 -21.74 -15.98
N HIS A 234 -11.87 -20.65 -16.75
CA HIS A 234 -11.01 -20.44 -17.92
C HIS A 234 -9.56 -20.23 -17.48
N GLU A 235 -8.59 -20.57 -18.31
CA GLU A 235 -7.18 -20.39 -17.98
C GLU A 235 -6.83 -18.90 -17.83
N LEU A 236 -6.13 -18.55 -16.75
CA LEU A 236 -5.63 -17.21 -16.53
C LEU A 236 -4.48 -16.90 -17.48
N ALA A 237 -4.56 -15.76 -18.15
CA ALA A 237 -3.47 -15.19 -18.92
C ALA A 237 -2.48 -14.47 -17.99
N ARG A 238 -1.20 -14.52 -18.38
CA ARG A 238 -0.11 -13.78 -17.72
C ARG A 238 0.55 -12.84 -18.72
N ASP A 239 0.30 -11.55 -18.58
CA ASP A 239 0.82 -10.50 -19.45
C ASP A 239 1.68 -9.48 -18.69
N THR A 240 2.38 -8.62 -19.44
CA THR A 240 2.98 -7.39 -18.91
C THR A 240 2.14 -6.19 -19.36
N VAL A 241 1.50 -5.51 -18.41
CA VAL A 241 0.66 -4.34 -18.67
C VAL A 241 1.15 -3.19 -17.81
N ALA A 242 1.40 -2.02 -18.41
CA ALA A 242 2.00 -0.87 -17.74
C ALA A 242 3.30 -1.21 -16.97
N GLY A 243 4.12 -2.11 -17.52
CA GLY A 243 5.38 -2.54 -16.90
C GLY A 243 5.21 -3.37 -15.63
N ARG A 244 4.07 -4.02 -15.43
CA ARG A 244 3.79 -4.92 -14.31
C ARG A 244 3.25 -6.25 -14.80
N THR A 245 3.68 -7.34 -14.15
CA THR A 245 3.08 -8.66 -14.36
C THR A 245 1.61 -8.62 -13.94
N THR A 246 0.75 -9.10 -14.83
CA THR A 246 -0.70 -9.03 -14.73
C THR A 246 -1.27 -10.41 -14.93
N TYR A 247 -2.01 -10.91 -13.95
CA TYR A 247 -2.81 -12.12 -14.09
C TYR A 247 -4.26 -11.72 -14.30
N TRP A 248 -4.89 -12.24 -15.34
CA TRP A 248 -6.24 -11.82 -15.73
C TRP A 248 -6.92 -12.93 -16.56
N CYS A 249 -8.25 -12.94 -16.61
CA CYS A 249 -9.01 -13.93 -17.38
C CYS A 249 -9.49 -13.32 -18.71
N PRO A 250 -9.04 -13.81 -19.88
CA PRO A 250 -9.44 -13.28 -21.19
C PRO A 250 -10.90 -13.57 -21.57
N HIS A 251 -11.56 -14.50 -20.88
CA HIS A 251 -12.96 -14.82 -21.10
C HIS A 251 -13.90 -13.95 -20.24
N HIS A 252 -13.58 -13.84 -18.95
CA HIS A 252 -14.35 -13.07 -17.96
C HIS A 252 -14.18 -11.55 -18.08
N GLN A 253 -12.97 -11.09 -18.43
CA GLN A 253 -12.63 -9.67 -18.51
C GLN A 253 -12.61 -9.21 -19.97
N LYS A 254 -13.49 -8.26 -20.32
CA LYS A 254 -13.64 -7.75 -21.69
C LYS A 254 -13.27 -6.28 -21.81
#